data_AF-O93923-F1
#
_entry.id   AF-O93923-F1
#
_cell.length_a   1.000
_cell.length_b   1.000
_cell.length_c   1.000
_cell.angle_alpha   90.00
_cell.angle_beta   90.00
_cell.angle_gamma   90.00
#
_symmetry.space_group_name_H-M   'P 1'
#
loop_
_entity.id
_entity.type
_entity.pdbx_description
1 polymer ?
#
loop_
_entity_poly.entity_id
_entity_poly.type
_entity_poly.pdbx_seq_one_letter_code
_entity_poly.pdbx_strand_id
1 'polypeptide(L)'
;MLQTTSGRTPNLWATLSANYYSRRVQQPVRVFHDKARSKYRLCPIPEDESCEWYCSDILIDQSTPVKVSEEDPTVGEGGCRIPRPRNCWLLYRQSKSQEITRSVEGITASELSRVIGRMWDEETPEIQAYWYNMAMEEEFNHKQQYPGYKYIPAKEPDQELL
;
A
#
# COMPACT_ATOMS: atom_id res chain seq x y z
N MET A 1 16.22 38.62 4.82
CA MET A 1 16.47 38.03 6.15
C MET A 1 15.28 37.13 6.49
N LEU A 2 15.40 35.81 6.30
CA LEU A 2 14.36 34.87 6.68
C LEU A 2 14.86 34.04 7.86
N GLN A 3 14.04 34.04 8.91
CA GLN A 3 14.35 33.60 10.25
C GLN A 3 14.57 32.08 10.30
N THR A 4 15.63 31.67 10.98
CA THR A 4 15.96 30.29 11.32
C THR A 4 14.94 29.76 12.32
N THR A 5 14.10 28.80 11.91
CA THR A 5 13.29 28.01 12.84
C THR A 5 13.93 26.64 13.01
N SER A 6 14.14 26.29 14.27
CA SER A 6 14.86 25.14 14.80
C SER A 6 14.42 23.80 14.20
N GLY A 7 15.40 22.93 13.96
CA GLY A 7 15.23 21.61 13.37
C GLY A 7 14.37 20.68 14.21
N ARG A 8 13.30 20.16 13.59
CA ARG A 8 12.51 19.06 14.13
C ARG A 8 13.17 17.76 13.69
N THR A 9 13.65 16.96 14.63
CA THR A 9 14.12 15.60 14.36
C THR A 9 13.02 14.81 13.65
N PRO A 10 13.33 13.95 12.67
CA PRO A 10 12.36 13.05 12.07
C PRO A 10 11.65 12.25 13.18
N ASN A 11 10.33 12.11 13.09
CA ASN A 11 9.61 11.27 14.03
C ASN A 11 9.94 9.79 13.79
N LEU A 12 9.69 8.94 14.79
CA LEU A 12 10.03 7.52 14.75
C LEU A 12 9.50 6.81 13.49
N TRP A 13 8.29 7.17 13.05
CA TRP A 13 7.67 6.61 11.85
C TRP A 13 8.43 6.95 10.56
N ALA A 14 8.95 8.18 10.43
CA ALA A 14 9.75 8.58 9.29
C ALA A 14 11.08 7.81 9.25
N THR A 15 11.72 7.59 10.41
CA THR A 15 12.95 6.80 10.53
C THR A 15 12.72 5.32 10.17
N LEU A 16 11.66 4.70 10.69
CA LEU A 16 11.30 3.31 10.36
C LEU A 16 10.99 3.12 8.88
N SER A 17 10.23 4.04 8.30
CA SER A 17 9.87 4.01 6.87
C SER A 17 11.09 4.13 5.97
N ALA A 18 12.06 4.96 6.37
CA ALA A 18 13.32 5.13 5.65
C ALA A 18 14.22 3.89 5.73
N ASN A 19 14.34 3.28 6.93
CA ASN A 19 15.07 2.02 7.10
C ASN A 19 14.48 0.91 6.21
N TYR A 20 13.14 0.78 6.19
CA TYR A 20 12.46 -0.19 5.32
C TYR A 20 12.74 0.06 3.83
N TYR A 21 12.66 1.32 3.39
CA TYR A 21 12.91 1.67 2.00
C TYR A 21 14.38 1.42 1.62
N SER A 22 15.35 1.80 2.47
CA SER A 22 16.78 1.53 2.27
C SER A 22 17.07 0.05 2.08
N ARG A 23 16.50 -0.83 2.92
CA ARG A 23 16.63 -2.30 2.77
C ARG A 23 16.18 -2.80 1.40
N ARG A 24 15.12 -2.20 0.86
CA ARG A 24 14.51 -2.62 -0.40
C ARG A 24 15.31 -2.15 -1.62
N VAL A 25 15.87 -0.94 -1.57
CA VAL A 25 16.62 -0.35 -2.69
C VAL A 25 18.14 -0.60 -2.60
N GLN A 26 18.62 -1.13 -1.47
CA GLN A 26 20.04 -1.37 -1.17
C GLN A 26 20.92 -0.12 -1.37
N GLN A 27 20.37 1.05 -1.10
CA GLN A 27 21.03 2.34 -1.21
C GLN A 27 20.74 3.17 0.03
N PRO A 28 21.64 4.10 0.41
CA PRO A 28 21.37 5.04 1.48
C PRO A 28 20.28 6.00 1.01
N VAL A 29 19.37 6.34 1.93
CA VAL A 29 18.18 7.14 1.61
C VAL A 29 18.07 8.30 2.57
N ARG A 30 17.65 9.44 2.03
CA ARG A 30 17.48 10.68 2.80
C ARG A 30 16.01 10.99 2.98
N VAL A 31 15.61 11.29 4.23
CA VAL A 31 14.27 11.77 4.54
C VAL A 31 14.28 13.30 4.54
N PHE A 32 13.39 13.94 3.79
CA PHE A 32 13.13 15.37 3.92
C PHE A 32 11.64 15.68 4.00
N HIS A 33 11.31 16.76 4.70
CA HIS A 33 9.94 17.24 4.82
C HIS A 33 9.60 18.20 3.67
N ASP A 34 8.77 17.74 2.73
CA ASP A 34 8.19 18.59 1.69
C ASP A 34 7.12 19.49 2.31
N LYS A 35 7.52 20.73 2.63
CA LYS A 35 6.63 21.75 3.21
C LYS A 35 5.47 22.12 2.29
N ALA A 36 5.66 22.07 0.96
CA ALA A 36 4.61 22.42 0.01
C ALA A 36 3.48 21.39 0.00
N ARG A 37 3.79 20.13 0.34
CA ARG A 37 2.80 19.03 0.36
C ARG A 37 2.51 18.49 1.76
N SER A 38 3.13 19.03 2.81
CA SER A 38 3.04 18.54 4.19
C SER A 38 3.28 17.02 4.29
N LYS A 39 4.28 16.51 3.55
CA LYS A 39 4.61 15.08 3.46
C LYS A 39 6.11 14.87 3.61
N TYR A 40 6.51 13.75 4.20
CA TYR A 40 7.90 13.29 4.17
C TYR A 40 8.19 12.56 2.85
N ARG A 41 9.37 12.78 2.29
CA ARG A 41 9.84 12.15 1.06
C ARG A 41 11.17 11.44 1.30
N LEU A 42 11.36 10.36 0.56
CA LEU A 42 12.56 9.52 0.55
C LEU A 42 13.21 9.64 -0.83
N CYS A 43 14.50 9.94 -0.86
CA CYS A 43 15.30 9.95 -2.09
C CYS A 43 16.58 9.14 -1.89
N PRO A 44 17.00 8.31 -2.86
CA PRO A 44 18.34 7.74 -2.89
C PRO A 44 19.40 8.85 -2.89
N ILE A 45 20.50 8.64 -2.17
CA ILE A 45 21.62 9.58 -2.17
C ILE A 45 22.50 9.25 -3.39
N PRO A 46 22.72 10.19 -4.32
CA PRO A 46 23.62 9.97 -5.45
C PRO A 46 25.07 9.77 -4.95
N GLU A 47 25.84 8.93 -5.66
CA GLU A 47 27.19 8.50 -5.25
C GLU A 47 28.21 9.64 -5.11
N ASP A 48 27.94 10.82 -5.70
CA ASP A 48 28.95 11.87 -5.93
C ASP A 48 28.62 13.25 -5.29
N GLU A 49 27.62 13.34 -4.41
CA GLU A 49 27.27 14.61 -3.74
C GLU A 49 27.39 14.55 -2.22
N SER A 50 28.46 15.16 -1.68
CA SER A 50 28.52 15.55 -0.27
C SER A 50 27.60 16.75 -0.02
N CYS A 51 26.32 16.49 0.22
CA CYS A 51 25.34 17.55 0.40
C CYS A 51 25.25 17.98 1.89
N GLU A 52 26.07 18.96 2.30
CA GLU A 52 26.26 19.42 3.69
C GLU A 52 25.04 20.09 4.38
N TRP A 53 23.86 20.14 3.77
CA TRP A 53 22.72 20.89 4.31
C TRP A 53 21.71 20.00 5.02
N TYR A 54 22.11 19.50 6.20
CA TYR A 54 21.30 18.97 7.31
C TYR A 54 19.95 18.30 6.98
N CYS A 55 19.93 16.97 6.88
CA CYS A 55 18.82 16.07 7.25
C CYS A 55 19.44 14.74 7.65
N SER A 56 18.97 14.11 8.73
CA SER A 56 19.56 12.91 9.33
C SER A 56 19.85 11.82 8.27
N ASP A 57 21.13 11.54 8.05
CA ASP A 57 21.55 10.48 7.14
C ASP A 57 21.19 9.13 7.76
N ILE A 58 20.44 8.33 7.00
CA ILE A 58 20.10 6.97 7.38
C ILE A 58 21.03 6.05 6.60
N LEU A 59 21.96 5.44 7.34
CA LEU A 59 22.97 4.54 6.81
C LEU A 59 22.31 3.32 6.15
N ILE A 60 23.04 2.72 5.20
CA ILE A 60 22.66 1.46 4.57
C ILE A 60 22.51 0.41 5.68
N ASP A 61 21.30 -0.10 5.83
CA ASP A 61 21.06 -1.25 6.69
C ASP A 61 21.63 -2.50 6.00
N GLN A 62 22.77 -2.99 6.53
CA GLN A 62 23.48 -4.17 6.01
C GLN A 62 22.85 -5.50 6.44
N SER A 63 21.72 -5.47 7.15
CA SER A 63 21.02 -6.70 7.49
C SER A 63 20.55 -7.43 6.22
N THR A 64 20.71 -8.75 6.22
CA THR A 64 20.36 -9.58 5.07
C THR A 64 18.89 -9.37 4.72
N PRO A 65 18.55 -9.08 3.44
CA PRO A 65 17.15 -8.99 3.02
C PRO A 65 16.43 -10.27 3.41
N VAL A 66 15.21 -10.12 3.95
CA VAL A 66 14.36 -11.27 4.27
C VAL A 66 14.23 -12.11 3.01
N LYS A 67 14.87 -13.29 3.00
CA LYS A 67 14.71 -14.26 1.93
C LYS A 67 13.26 -14.74 2.01
N VAL A 68 12.42 -14.22 1.11
CA VAL A 68 11.11 -14.80 0.86
C VAL A 68 11.38 -16.20 0.33
N SER A 69 10.96 -17.22 1.09
CA SER A 69 11.12 -18.63 0.71
C SER A 69 10.57 -18.87 -0.69
N GLU A 70 11.28 -19.64 -1.51
CA GLU A 70 11.01 -19.88 -2.94
C GLU A 70 9.66 -20.55 -3.23
N GLU A 71 8.88 -20.94 -2.22
CA GLU A 71 7.57 -21.60 -2.36
C GLU A 71 6.41 -20.78 -1.76
N ASP A 72 6.36 -19.45 -1.97
CA ASP A 72 5.17 -18.66 -1.62
C ASP A 72 4.03 -18.93 -2.62
N PRO A 73 2.93 -19.60 -2.23
CA PRO A 73 1.79 -19.92 -3.11
C PRO A 73 1.04 -18.67 -3.60
N THR A 74 1.42 -17.48 -3.14
CA THR A 74 0.88 -16.21 -3.61
C THR A 74 1.74 -15.56 -4.69
N VAL A 75 2.86 -16.16 -5.11
CA VAL A 75 3.72 -15.65 -6.18
C VAL A 75 3.44 -16.43 -7.47
N GLY A 76 3.00 -15.73 -8.51
CA GLY A 76 2.71 -16.32 -9.81
C GLY A 76 3.95 -16.46 -10.68
N GLU A 77 3.75 -17.04 -11.87
CA GLU A 77 4.78 -17.10 -12.91
C GLU A 77 5.27 -15.69 -13.26
N GLY A 78 6.55 -15.41 -13.04
CA GLY A 78 7.14 -14.08 -13.24
C GLY A 78 7.40 -13.27 -11.96
N GLY A 79 7.22 -13.86 -10.77
CA GLY A 79 7.59 -13.22 -9.50
C GLY A 79 6.61 -12.16 -9.00
N CYS A 80 5.50 -11.95 -9.71
CA CYS A 80 4.44 -11.04 -9.30
C CYS A 80 3.49 -11.72 -8.32
N ARG A 81 3.10 -11.01 -7.25
CA ARG A 81 2.14 -11.53 -6.27
C ARG A 81 0.74 -11.61 -6.88
N ILE A 82 0.14 -12.79 -6.87
CA ILE A 82 -1.22 -13.08 -7.30
C ILE A 82 -2.18 -12.31 -6.37
N PRO A 83 -3.05 -11.44 -6.93
CA PRO A 83 -4.04 -10.73 -6.12
C PRO A 83 -5.09 -11.71 -5.59
N ARG A 84 -5.75 -11.32 -4.50
CA ARG A 84 -6.89 -12.06 -3.95
C ARG A 84 -8.06 -11.98 -4.94
N PRO A 85 -8.88 -13.04 -5.06
CA PRO A 85 -10.14 -12.94 -5.80
C PRO A 85 -11.02 -11.85 -5.16
N ARG A 86 -11.74 -11.11 -6.01
CA ARG A 86 -12.61 -10.03 -5.55
C ARG A 86 -13.88 -10.62 -4.94
N ASN A 87 -14.27 -10.13 -3.76
CA ASN A 87 -15.55 -10.50 -3.15
C ASN A 87 -16.71 -9.66 -3.75
N CYS A 88 -17.94 -10.02 -3.39
CA CYS A 88 -19.16 -9.37 -3.91
C CYS A 88 -19.17 -7.86 -3.66
N TRP A 89 -18.81 -7.41 -2.46
CA TRP A 89 -18.77 -5.99 -2.11
C TRP A 89 -17.73 -5.23 -2.93
N LEU A 90 -16.57 -5.82 -3.19
CA LEU A 90 -15.52 -5.17 -3.98
C LEU A 90 -15.94 -5.01 -5.44
N LEU A 91 -16.63 -6.01 -6.01
CA LEU A 91 -17.22 -5.94 -7.35
C LEU A 91 -18.32 -4.86 -7.43
N TYR A 92 -19.24 -4.86 -6.48
CA TYR A 92 -20.30 -3.85 -6.37
C TYR A 92 -19.73 -2.44 -6.24
N ARG A 93 -18.79 -2.24 -5.30
CA ARG A 93 -18.13 -0.95 -5.09
C ARG A 93 -17.39 -0.50 -6.34
N GLN A 94 -16.72 -1.39 -7.06
CA GLN A 94 -16.05 -1.03 -8.31
C GLN A 94 -17.05 -0.52 -9.35
N SER A 95 -18.19 -1.17 -9.53
CA SER A 95 -19.26 -0.72 -10.43
C SER A 95 -19.84 0.63 -9.99
N LYS A 96 -20.28 0.77 -8.74
CA LYS A 96 -20.89 2.01 -8.22
C LYS A 96 -19.92 3.18 -8.13
N SER A 97 -18.64 2.92 -7.84
CA SER A 97 -17.61 3.97 -7.84
C SER A 97 -17.47 4.63 -9.20
N GLN A 98 -17.51 3.85 -10.29
CA GLN A 98 -17.43 4.41 -11.65
C GLN A 98 -18.67 5.25 -11.99
N GLU A 99 -19.85 4.85 -11.54
CA GLU A 99 -21.08 5.63 -11.70
C GLU A 99 -20.97 6.97 -10.96
N ILE A 100 -20.59 6.94 -9.68
CA ILE A 100 -20.54 8.13 -8.82
C ILE A 100 -19.44 9.09 -9.26
N THR A 101 -18.23 8.63 -9.55
CA THR A 101 -17.11 9.49 -9.97
C THR A 101 -17.37 10.19 -11.31
N ARG A 102 -18.24 9.64 -12.18
CA ARG A 102 -18.68 10.35 -13.40
C ARG A 102 -19.63 11.51 -13.10
N SER A 103 -20.35 11.45 -11.99
CA SER A 103 -21.34 12.46 -11.59
C SER A 103 -20.81 13.49 -10.59
N VAL A 104 -19.86 13.09 -9.75
CA VAL A 104 -19.30 13.90 -8.66
C VAL A 104 -17.78 13.94 -8.79
N GLU A 105 -17.27 15.09 -9.22
CA GLU A 105 -15.83 15.36 -9.23
C GLU A 105 -15.31 15.65 -7.81
N GLY A 106 -14.11 15.19 -7.50
CA GLY A 106 -13.43 15.49 -6.23
C GLY A 106 -13.92 14.69 -5.01
N ILE A 107 -14.83 13.72 -5.17
CA ILE A 107 -15.25 12.84 -4.06
C ILE A 107 -14.07 12.02 -3.52
N THR A 108 -13.90 11.99 -2.21
CA THR A 108 -12.83 11.22 -1.58
C THR A 108 -13.19 9.74 -1.49
N ALA A 109 -12.17 8.86 -1.44
CA ALA A 109 -12.40 7.42 -1.35
C ALA A 109 -13.15 6.99 -0.06
N SER A 110 -12.99 7.74 1.03
CA SER A 110 -13.69 7.49 2.30
C SER A 110 -15.18 7.84 2.19
N GLU A 111 -15.51 8.99 1.62
CA GLU A 111 -16.88 9.41 1.35
C GLU A 111 -17.57 8.45 0.38
N LEU A 112 -16.89 8.07 -0.69
CA LEU A 112 -17.40 7.12 -1.67
C LEU A 112 -17.76 5.77 -1.03
N SER A 113 -16.90 5.28 -0.13
CA SER A 113 -17.14 4.01 0.56
C SER A 113 -18.31 4.10 1.55
N ARG A 114 -18.51 5.26 2.20
CA ARG A 114 -19.69 5.49 3.06
C ARG A 114 -20.99 5.54 2.26
N VAL A 115 -20.99 6.22 1.12
CA VAL A 115 -22.17 6.30 0.24
C VAL A 115 -22.53 4.91 -0.30
N ILE A 116 -21.56 4.21 -0.88
CA ILE A 116 -21.76 2.86 -1.44
C ILE A 116 -22.16 1.84 -0.36
N GLY A 117 -21.65 1.98 0.87
CA GLY A 117 -22.07 1.14 1.99
C GLY A 117 -23.57 1.24 2.26
N ARG A 118 -24.11 2.47 2.33
CA ARG A 118 -25.55 2.67 2.48
C ARG A 118 -26.34 2.15 1.28
N MET A 119 -25.85 2.39 0.06
CA MET A 119 -26.50 1.87 -1.14
C MET A 119 -26.59 0.34 -1.13
N TRP A 120 -25.55 -0.34 -0.64
CA TRP A 120 -25.56 -1.80 -0.52
C TRP A 120 -26.61 -2.30 0.47
N ASP A 121 -26.74 -1.65 1.62
CA ASP A 121 -27.72 -2.03 2.65
C ASP A 121 -29.17 -1.80 2.18
N GLU A 122 -29.39 -0.80 1.32
CA GLU A 122 -30.69 -0.45 0.71
C GLU A 122 -30.98 -1.21 -0.59
N GLU A 123 -30.00 -1.96 -1.11
CA GLU A 123 -30.08 -2.65 -2.39
C GLU A 123 -31.05 -3.84 -2.33
N THR A 124 -31.70 -4.15 -3.46
CA THR A 124 -32.65 -5.28 -3.49
C THR A 124 -31.93 -6.62 -3.33
N PRO A 125 -32.57 -7.65 -2.74
CA PRO A 125 -31.95 -8.95 -2.56
C PRO A 125 -31.56 -9.61 -3.89
N GLU A 126 -32.26 -9.31 -4.99
CA GLU A 126 -31.94 -9.81 -6.33
C GLU A 126 -30.60 -9.27 -6.84
N ILE A 127 -30.35 -7.97 -6.65
CA ILE A 127 -29.09 -7.34 -7.05
C ILE A 127 -27.96 -7.80 -6.15
N GLN A 128 -28.18 -7.90 -4.84
CA GLN A 128 -27.17 -8.49 -3.94
C GLN A 128 -26.82 -9.92 -4.37
N ALA A 129 -27.82 -10.76 -4.66
CA ALA A 129 -27.63 -12.12 -5.15
C ALA A 129 -26.84 -12.18 -6.47
N TYR A 130 -27.08 -11.25 -7.40
CA TYR A 130 -26.28 -11.10 -8.61
C TYR A 130 -24.79 -10.90 -8.28
N TRP A 131 -24.45 -9.99 -7.36
CA TRP A 131 -23.05 -9.75 -6.97
C TRP A 131 -22.43 -10.91 -6.19
N TYR A 132 -23.22 -11.65 -5.41
CA TYR A 132 -22.77 -12.90 -4.80
C TYR A 132 -22.41 -13.95 -5.85
N ASN A 133 -23.25 -14.14 -6.87
CA ASN A 133 -22.97 -15.07 -7.96
C ASN A 133 -21.71 -14.68 -8.74
N MET A 134 -21.54 -13.39 -9.05
CA MET A 134 -20.32 -12.87 -9.69
C MET A 134 -19.06 -13.14 -8.86
N ALA A 135 -19.15 -13.00 -7.53
CA ALA A 135 -18.02 -13.29 -6.64
C ALA A 135 -17.69 -14.79 -6.58
N MET A 136 -18.70 -15.66 -6.63
CA MET A 136 -18.49 -17.10 -6.72
C MET A 136 -17.81 -17.50 -8.03
N GLU A 137 -18.22 -16.88 -9.16
CA GLU A 137 -17.58 -17.10 -10.45
C GLU A 137 -16.12 -16.60 -10.45
N GLU A 138 -15.84 -15.43 -9.86
CA GLU A 138 -14.49 -14.91 -9.71
C GLU A 138 -13.62 -15.86 -8.86
N GLU A 139 -14.14 -16.38 -7.75
CA GLU A 139 -13.44 -17.37 -6.92
C GLU A 139 -13.17 -18.67 -7.68
N PHE A 140 -14.15 -19.16 -8.45
CA PHE A 140 -13.99 -20.35 -9.27
C PHE A 140 -12.91 -20.15 -10.34
N ASN A 141 -12.99 -19.06 -11.10
CA ASN A 141 -12.02 -18.74 -12.15
C ASN A 141 -10.62 -18.55 -11.57
N HIS A 142 -10.49 -17.89 -10.42
CA HIS A 142 -9.21 -17.70 -9.72
C HIS A 142 -8.59 -19.03 -9.30
N LYS A 143 -9.38 -19.95 -8.73
CA LYS A 143 -8.90 -21.30 -8.35
C LYS A 143 -8.42 -22.11 -9.56
N GLN A 144 -9.09 -21.99 -10.70
CA GLN A 144 -8.69 -22.67 -11.93
C GLN A 144 -7.42 -22.05 -12.53
N GLN A 145 -7.30 -20.72 -12.49
CA GLN A 145 -6.15 -20.00 -13.03
C GLN A 145 -4.90 -20.16 -12.16
N TYR A 146 -5.06 -20.25 -10.85
CA TYR A 146 -3.97 -20.34 -9.87
C TYR A 146 -4.12 -21.59 -8.99
N PRO A 147 -3.91 -22.79 -9.56
CA PRO A 147 -3.95 -24.02 -8.78
C PRO A 147 -2.85 -23.97 -7.71
N GLY A 148 -3.23 -24.15 -6.45
CA GLY A 148 -2.31 -24.06 -5.31
C GLY A 148 -2.24 -22.69 -4.64
N TYR A 149 -2.96 -21.68 -5.14
CA TYR A 149 -3.07 -20.40 -4.44
C TYR A 149 -3.62 -20.59 -3.02
N LYS A 150 -2.91 -20.02 -2.05
CA LYS A 150 -3.35 -19.97 -0.65
C LYS A 150 -3.09 -18.60 -0.09
N TYR A 151 -4.12 -17.98 0.48
CA TYR A 151 -3.95 -16.70 1.15
C TYR A 151 -3.07 -16.87 2.39
N ILE A 152 -1.93 -16.17 2.38
CA ILE A 152 -1.03 -16.04 3.53
C ILE A 152 -1.08 -14.56 3.95
N PRO A 153 -1.63 -14.24 5.14
CA PRO A 153 -1.53 -12.89 5.67
C PRO A 153 -0.06 -12.57 5.91
N ALA A 154 0.35 -11.35 5.57
CA ALA A 154 1.67 -10.88 5.94
C ALA A 154 1.76 -10.91 7.48
N LYS A 155 2.81 -11.53 8.01
CA LYS A 155 3.12 -11.39 9.44
C LYS A 155 3.49 -9.93 9.69
N GLU A 156 2.86 -9.30 10.67
CA GLU A 156 3.40 -8.06 11.21
C GLU A 156 4.80 -8.38 11.76
N PRO A 157 5.82 -7.56 11.47
CA PRO A 157 7.13 -7.77 12.07
C PRO A 157 6.94 -7.71 13.59
N ASP A 158 7.41 -8.74 14.30
CA ASP A 158 7.37 -8.79 15.76
C ASP A 158 7.95 -7.48 16.29
N GLN A 159 7.10 -6.62 16.85
CA GLN A 159 7.57 -5.52 17.67
C GLN A 159 8.07 -6.16 18.97
N GLU A 160 9.30 -6.69 18.94
CA GLU A 160 10.03 -6.94 20.18
C GLU A 160 10.01 -5.64 20.98
N LEU A 161 9.35 -5.72 22.13
CA LEU A 161 9.20 -4.64 23.09
C LEU A 161 10.59 -4.11 23.46
N LEU A 162 10.88 -2.88 23.03
CA LEU A 162 11.92 -2.02 23.60
C LEU A 162 11.27 -0.73 24.09
#